data_AF-A0A382QE21-F1
#
_entry.id   AF-A0A382QE21-F1
#
_cell.length_a   1.000
_cell.length_b   1.000
_cell.length_c   1.000
_cell.angle_alpha   90.00
_cell.angle_beta   90.00
_cell.angle_gamma   90.00
#
_symmetry.space_group_name_H-M   'P 1'
#
loop_
_entity.id
_entity.type
_entity.pdbx_description
1 polymer ?
#
loop_
_entity_poly.entity_id
_entity_poly.type
_entity_poly.pdbx_seq_one_letter_code
_entity_poly.pdbx_strand_id
1 'polypeptide(L)'
;MENLYLMMAPLFSTKLLLVLFFGTLFGLILGVLPGLGPTTGGALILPFTMTLDPLSAIVLLTSIYCAGTYGGAITAILINTPGTPAAAATCLDGYPLAQKGEAGRALGMATVSSTIGGIFSVVVLVFFAPLLAQLAYEFGQPEYFALAIFGLTMLASIGDGSPIKNLIAGAFGILISTIGKDFMTSIDRFTFGINELSEGIGFIPVVVGLFAISEMLTQSTLLDQVFKRVALKAVKLPSLNDYKLTWKTILRSSGIGSFIGILPAEGGTVASLIGYSEAKRWSKKPEEFGKGSIEGIAGAEAANNAATGGAMVPT
;
A
#
# COMPACT_ATOMS: atom_id res chain seq x y z
N MET A 1 35.58 0.80 8.68
CA MET A 1 35.33 1.73 9.81
C MET A 1 34.98 3.13 9.31
N GLU A 2 35.77 3.74 8.40
CA GLU A 2 35.43 5.05 7.79
C GLU A 2 34.09 5.09 7.06
N ASN A 3 33.75 4.06 6.26
CA ASN A 3 32.45 4.00 5.59
C ASN A 3 31.27 3.92 6.57
N LEU A 4 31.45 3.29 7.74
CA LEU A 4 30.41 3.19 8.75
C LEU A 4 30.17 4.55 9.42
N TYR A 5 31.24 5.30 9.69
CA TYR A 5 31.15 6.66 10.23
C TYR A 5 30.47 7.63 9.25
N LEU A 6 30.81 7.55 7.95
CA LEU A 6 30.16 8.33 6.89
C LEU A 6 28.68 7.96 6.72
N MET A 7 28.30 6.69 6.92
CA MET A 7 26.90 6.25 6.90
C MET A 7 26.11 6.68 8.14
N MET A 8 26.76 6.85 9.29
CA MET A 8 26.11 7.24 10.55
C MET A 8 26.05 8.76 10.76
N ALA A 9 26.96 9.54 10.17
CA ALA A 9 26.98 11.00 10.27
C ALA A 9 25.65 11.70 9.88
N PRO A 10 24.91 11.25 8.85
CA PRO A 10 23.59 11.79 8.51
C PRO A 10 22.55 11.66 9.64
N LEU A 11 22.64 10.62 10.48
CA LEU A 11 21.67 10.37 11.56
C LEU A 11 21.70 11.44 12.66
N PHE A 12 22.82 12.14 12.80
CA PHE A 12 23.00 13.21 13.79
C PHE A 12 22.82 14.62 13.20
N SER A 13 22.51 14.73 11.90
CA SER A 13 22.29 16.01 11.25
C SER A 13 20.92 16.58 11.61
N THR A 14 20.89 17.69 12.34
CA THR A 14 19.65 18.41 12.68
C THR A 14 18.85 18.79 11.43
N LYS A 15 19.54 19.16 10.34
CA LYS A 15 18.90 19.48 9.06
C LYS A 15 18.13 18.27 8.51
N LEU A 16 18.76 17.09 8.47
CA LEU A 16 18.13 15.88 7.92
C LEU A 16 16.99 15.39 8.82
N LEU A 17 17.12 15.51 10.14
CA LEU A 17 16.04 15.17 11.08
C LEU A 17 14.82 16.08 10.90
N LEU A 18 15.01 17.37 10.65
CA LEU A 18 13.91 18.29 10.34
C LEU A 18 13.25 17.95 9.01
N VAL A 19 14.05 17.69 7.97
CA VAL A 19 13.54 17.28 6.66
C VAL A 19 12.75 15.97 6.76
N LEU A 20 13.27 14.99 7.50
CA LEU A 20 12.60 13.72 7.80
C LEU A 20 11.27 13.96 8.53
N PHE A 21 11.26 14.78 9.58
CA PHE A 21 10.06 15.09 10.34
C PHE A 21 8.96 15.73 9.48
N PHE A 22 9.30 16.77 8.72
CA PHE A 22 8.33 17.45 7.84
C PHE A 22 7.91 16.58 6.67
N GLY A 23 8.82 15.79 6.11
CA GLY A 23 8.50 14.84 5.04
C GLY A 23 7.55 13.75 5.52
N THR A 24 7.79 13.17 6.70
CA THR A 24 6.86 12.22 7.33
C THR A 24 5.51 12.85 7.63
N LEU A 25 5.48 14.07 8.18
CA LEU A 25 4.23 14.77 8.47
C LEU A 25 3.43 15.04 7.19
N PHE A 26 4.08 15.56 6.16
CA PHE A 26 3.44 15.85 4.88
C PHE A 26 2.98 14.57 4.17
N GLY A 27 3.82 13.53 4.18
CA GLY A 27 3.47 12.20 3.68
C GLY A 27 2.23 11.64 4.37
N LEU A 28 2.16 11.74 5.69
CA LEU A 28 0.99 11.27 6.45
C LEU A 28 -0.27 12.06 6.08
N ILE A 29 -0.18 13.40 5.97
CA ILE A 29 -1.32 14.24 5.55
C ILE A 29 -1.82 13.82 4.17
N LEU A 30 -0.92 13.67 3.21
CA LEU A 30 -1.27 13.25 1.86
C LEU A 30 -1.88 11.85 1.86
N GLY A 31 -1.24 10.90 2.54
CA GLY A 31 -1.72 9.52 2.62
C GLY A 31 -3.11 9.39 3.24
N VAL A 32 -3.48 10.28 4.17
CA VAL A 32 -4.83 10.32 4.76
C VAL A 32 -5.87 10.75 3.72
N LEU A 33 -5.53 11.62 2.76
CA LEU A 33 -6.49 12.17 1.81
C LEU A 33 -6.86 11.14 0.73
N PRO A 34 -8.13 10.72 0.62
CA PRO A 34 -8.57 9.78 -0.41
C PRO A 34 -8.22 10.26 -1.81
N GLY A 35 -7.49 9.43 -2.55
CA GLY A 35 -7.10 9.72 -3.93
C GLY A 35 -5.84 10.57 -4.09
N LEU A 36 -5.21 11.00 -3.00
CA LEU A 36 -3.91 11.66 -3.00
C LEU A 36 -2.86 10.65 -2.49
N GLY A 37 -2.48 9.71 -3.35
CA GLY A 37 -1.51 8.66 -3.00
C GLY A 37 -0.08 9.18 -2.81
N PRO A 38 0.85 8.31 -2.36
CA PRO A 38 2.25 8.67 -2.12
C PRO A 38 2.97 9.18 -3.37
N THR A 39 2.61 8.64 -4.54
CA THR A 39 3.14 9.03 -5.85
C THR A 39 2.73 10.45 -6.25
N THR A 40 1.44 10.77 -6.14
CA THR A 40 0.93 12.15 -6.36
C THR A 40 1.55 13.12 -5.37
N GLY A 41 1.70 12.69 -4.12
CA GLY A 41 2.42 13.43 -3.08
C GLY A 41 3.87 13.77 -3.43
N GLY A 42 4.62 12.79 -3.91
CA GLY A 42 5.99 12.97 -4.38
C GLY A 42 6.07 13.94 -5.55
N ALA A 43 5.15 13.86 -6.51
CA ALA A 43 5.09 14.77 -7.65
C ALA A 43 4.87 16.23 -7.22
N LEU A 44 4.00 16.48 -6.23
CA LEU A 44 3.75 17.81 -5.69
C LEU A 44 4.97 18.42 -4.99
N ILE A 45 5.83 17.57 -4.41
CA ILE A 45 7.03 18.00 -3.69
C ILE A 45 8.26 18.11 -4.59
N LEU A 46 8.25 17.50 -5.77
CA LEU A 46 9.36 17.52 -6.72
C LEU A 46 9.91 18.93 -7.01
N PRO A 47 9.10 19.98 -7.23
CA PRO A 47 9.63 21.34 -7.45
C PRO A 47 10.44 21.87 -6.27
N PHE A 48 10.05 21.53 -5.04
CA PHE A 48 10.74 21.95 -3.83
C PHE A 48 12.06 21.20 -3.63
N THR A 49 12.14 19.95 -4.11
CA THR A 49 13.37 19.14 -4.03
C THR A 49 14.51 19.70 -4.88
N MET A 50 14.21 20.45 -5.95
CA MET A 50 15.23 21.06 -6.82
C MET A 50 16.10 22.10 -6.11
N THR A 51 15.63 22.63 -4.98
CA THR A 51 16.37 23.62 -4.16
C THR A 51 17.17 22.98 -3.02
N LEU A 52 16.99 21.68 -2.79
CA LEU A 52 17.63 20.92 -1.72
C LEU A 52 18.91 20.25 -2.21
N ASP A 53 19.86 20.00 -1.30
CA ASP A 53 20.96 19.10 -1.61
C ASP A 53 20.42 17.67 -1.87
N PRO A 54 21.11 16.86 -2.70
CA PRO A 54 20.61 15.54 -3.11
C PRO A 54 20.23 14.62 -1.96
N LEU A 55 20.99 14.65 -0.86
CA LEU A 55 20.71 13.82 0.32
C LEU A 55 19.40 14.25 1.00
N SER A 56 19.20 15.55 1.22
CA SER A 56 17.96 16.09 1.78
C SER A 56 16.76 15.82 0.86
N ALA A 57 16.93 15.91 -0.46
CA ALA A 57 15.88 15.59 -1.43
C ALA A 57 15.45 14.11 -1.34
N ILE A 58 16.42 13.18 -1.28
CA ILE A 58 16.14 11.75 -1.13
C ILE A 58 15.43 11.47 0.20
N VAL A 59 15.90 12.03 1.32
CA VAL A 59 15.26 11.88 2.64
C VAL A 59 13.82 12.40 2.61
N LEU A 60 13.58 13.56 1.98
CA LEU A 60 12.25 14.12 1.87
C LEU A 60 11.31 13.23 1.05
N LEU A 61 11.73 12.79 -0.14
CA LEU A 61 10.90 11.97 -1.02
C LEU A 61 10.61 10.59 -0.42
N THR A 62 11.61 9.94 0.14
CA THR A 62 11.45 8.62 0.78
C THR A 62 10.58 8.69 2.03
N SER A 63 10.74 9.73 2.86
CA SER A 63 9.89 9.91 4.05
C SER A 63 8.43 10.19 3.70
N ILE A 64 8.16 10.98 2.65
CA ILE A 64 6.80 11.18 2.12
C ILE A 64 6.22 9.87 1.62
N TYR A 65 7.01 9.10 0.85
CA TYR A 65 6.55 7.86 0.25
C TYR A 65 6.19 6.80 1.31
N CYS A 66 7.07 6.56 2.28
CA CYS A 66 6.82 5.59 3.36
C CYS A 66 5.68 6.06 4.28
N ALA A 67 5.67 7.33 4.70
CA ALA A 67 4.64 7.84 5.58
C ALA A 67 3.27 7.92 4.91
N GLY A 68 3.21 8.27 3.62
CA GLY A 68 1.98 8.30 2.84
C GLY A 68 1.41 6.91 2.58
N THR A 69 2.28 5.92 2.37
CA THR A 69 1.86 4.51 2.22
C THR A 69 1.13 4.02 3.47
N TYR A 70 1.63 4.35 4.67
CA TYR A 70 0.95 4.11 5.94
C TYR A 70 -0.28 5.01 6.15
N GLY A 71 -0.20 6.29 5.78
CA GLY A 71 -1.26 7.28 6.02
C GLY A 71 -2.63 6.84 5.48
N GLY A 72 -2.65 6.10 4.37
CA GLY A 72 -3.87 5.53 3.80
C GLY A 72 -4.64 4.57 4.72
N ALA A 73 -3.95 3.92 5.64
CA ALA A 73 -4.54 3.02 6.63
C ALA A 73 -5.46 3.78 7.60
N ILE A 74 -5.17 5.05 7.89
CA ILE A 74 -5.93 5.84 8.86
C ILE A 74 -7.36 6.06 8.38
N THR A 75 -7.55 6.47 7.13
CA THR A 75 -8.89 6.66 6.54
C THR A 75 -9.55 5.34 6.17
N ALA A 76 -8.78 4.32 5.79
CA ALA A 76 -9.29 2.96 5.66
C ALA A 76 -9.95 2.46 6.96
N ILE A 77 -9.29 2.65 8.10
CA ILE A 77 -9.78 2.18 9.41
C ILE A 77 -10.95 3.04 9.92
N LEU A 78 -10.88 4.37 9.78
CA LEU A 78 -11.84 5.26 10.44
C LEU A 78 -13.12 5.50 9.63
N ILE A 79 -13.04 5.52 8.31
CA ILE A 79 -14.14 5.95 7.43
C ILE A 79 -14.37 5.02 6.22
N ASN A 80 -13.77 3.82 6.23
CA ASN A 80 -13.87 2.80 5.17
C ASN A 80 -13.51 3.29 3.75
N THR A 81 -12.79 4.40 3.66
CA THR A 81 -12.39 5.00 2.38
C THR A 81 -10.87 5.08 2.38
N PRO A 82 -10.17 4.14 1.74
CA PRO A 82 -8.73 4.05 1.84
C PRO A 82 -8.07 5.26 1.15
N GLY A 83 -7.07 5.85 1.82
CA GLY A 83 -6.28 6.94 1.24
C GLY A 83 -5.37 6.49 0.11
N THR A 84 -4.90 5.24 0.17
CA THR A 84 -4.06 4.59 -0.83
C THR A 84 -4.68 3.28 -1.30
N PRO A 85 -4.48 2.86 -2.56
CA PRO A 85 -4.99 1.56 -3.05
C PRO A 85 -4.54 0.36 -2.20
N ALA A 86 -3.33 0.41 -1.63
CA ALA A 86 -2.82 -0.67 -0.78
C ALA A 86 -3.52 -0.79 0.57
N ALA A 87 -4.14 0.30 1.08
CA ALA A 87 -4.92 0.28 2.31
C ALA A 87 -6.33 -0.31 2.13
N ALA A 88 -6.71 -0.67 0.90
CA ALA A 88 -7.98 -1.33 0.60
C ALA A 88 -8.18 -2.64 1.40
N ALA A 89 -7.14 -3.47 1.52
CA ALA A 89 -7.20 -4.70 2.31
C ALA A 89 -7.41 -4.39 3.81
N THR A 90 -6.87 -3.27 4.27
CA THR A 90 -6.99 -2.80 5.66
C THR A 90 -8.41 -2.37 5.99
N CYS A 91 -9.19 -1.87 5.03
CA CYS A 91 -10.62 -1.57 5.21
C CYS A 91 -11.39 -2.80 5.70
N LEU A 92 -11.07 -4.00 5.18
CA LEU A 92 -11.81 -5.24 5.42
C LEU A 92 -11.91 -5.60 6.91
N ASP A 93 -10.88 -5.34 7.70
CA ASP A 93 -10.86 -5.63 9.14
C ASP A 93 -10.70 -4.38 10.01
N GLY A 94 -10.05 -3.34 9.50
CA GLY A 94 -9.84 -2.06 10.16
C GLY A 94 -11.14 -1.35 10.52
N TYR A 95 -12.01 -1.18 9.51
CA TYR A 95 -13.27 -0.47 9.70
C TYR A 95 -14.26 -1.23 10.60
N PRO A 96 -14.45 -2.55 10.47
CA PRO A 96 -15.24 -3.32 11.43
C PRO A 96 -14.73 -3.24 12.87
N LEU A 97 -13.41 -3.20 13.10
CA LEU A 97 -12.84 -2.98 14.45
C LEU A 97 -13.13 -1.55 14.96
N ALA A 98 -13.02 -0.55 14.10
CA ALA A 98 -13.37 0.83 14.45
C ALA A 98 -14.85 0.97 14.83
N GLN A 99 -15.77 0.33 14.09
CA GLN A 99 -17.20 0.30 14.40
C GLN A 99 -17.52 -0.36 15.75
N LYS A 100 -16.70 -1.33 16.18
CA LYS A 100 -16.80 -1.95 17.52
C LYS A 100 -16.22 -1.09 18.65
N GLY A 101 -15.73 0.12 18.34
CA GLY A 101 -15.08 1.00 19.30
C GLY A 101 -13.61 0.65 19.58
N GLU A 102 -13.00 -0.20 18.76
CA GLU A 102 -11.59 -0.62 18.89
C GLU A 102 -10.68 0.08 17.87
N ALA A 103 -11.03 1.29 17.42
CA ALA A 103 -10.26 2.06 16.45
C ALA A 103 -8.79 2.24 16.87
N GLY A 104 -8.53 2.48 18.16
CA GLY A 104 -7.16 2.59 18.70
C GLY A 104 -6.33 1.32 18.56
N ARG A 105 -6.99 0.15 18.67
CA ARG A 105 -6.35 -1.16 18.52
C ARG A 105 -6.02 -1.42 17.05
N ALA A 106 -6.95 -1.10 16.15
CA ALA A 106 -6.74 -1.19 14.71
C ALA A 106 -5.61 -0.27 14.22
N LEU A 107 -5.68 1.03 14.57
CA LEU A 107 -4.66 2.02 14.19
C LEU A 107 -3.29 1.68 14.76
N GLY A 108 -3.23 1.29 16.04
CA GLY A 108 -1.96 0.90 16.68
C GLY A 108 -1.35 -0.34 16.03
N MET A 109 -2.18 -1.33 15.67
CA MET A 109 -1.68 -2.52 14.98
C MET A 109 -1.16 -2.16 13.59
N ALA A 110 -1.93 -1.38 12.81
CA ALA A 110 -1.53 -0.89 11.50
C ALA A 110 -0.21 -0.11 11.55
N THR A 111 -0.03 0.75 12.56
CA THR A 111 1.20 1.52 12.77
C THR A 111 2.40 0.58 13.01
N VAL A 112 2.25 -0.38 13.93
CA VAL A 112 3.35 -1.28 14.31
C VAL A 112 3.70 -2.24 13.18
N SER A 113 2.72 -2.87 12.55
CA SER A 113 2.96 -3.78 11.42
C SER A 113 3.60 -3.03 10.24
N SER A 114 3.12 -1.82 9.92
CA SER A 114 3.71 -0.94 8.92
C SER A 114 5.16 -0.60 9.23
N THR A 115 5.45 -0.22 10.47
CA THR A 115 6.80 0.16 10.91
C THR A 115 7.76 -1.02 10.79
N ILE A 116 7.35 -2.20 11.26
CA ILE A 116 8.18 -3.41 11.18
C ILE A 116 8.38 -3.82 9.71
N GLY A 117 7.33 -3.77 8.89
CA GLY A 117 7.42 -4.02 7.45
C GLY A 117 8.37 -3.06 6.75
N GLY A 118 8.28 -1.76 7.04
CA GLY A 118 9.17 -0.73 6.50
C GLY A 118 10.63 -0.94 6.92
N ILE A 119 10.90 -1.23 8.19
CA ILE A 119 12.24 -1.57 8.67
C ILE A 119 12.78 -2.81 7.95
N PHE A 120 11.96 -3.85 7.81
CA PHE A 120 12.32 -5.07 7.09
C PHE A 120 12.64 -4.76 5.62
N SER A 121 11.85 -3.90 4.98
CA SER A 121 12.08 -3.44 3.61
C SER A 121 13.44 -2.76 3.45
N VAL A 122 13.79 -1.86 4.38
CA VAL A 122 15.09 -1.17 4.36
C VAL A 122 16.23 -2.17 4.53
N VAL A 123 16.09 -3.14 5.43
CA VAL A 123 17.10 -4.21 5.60
C VAL A 123 17.25 -5.00 4.30
N VAL A 124 16.16 -5.46 3.72
CA VAL A 124 16.20 -6.20 2.43
C VAL A 124 16.83 -5.34 1.34
N LEU A 125 16.44 -4.08 1.21
CA LEU A 125 16.99 -3.18 0.21
C LEU A 125 18.50 -3.00 0.39
N VAL A 126 18.99 -2.75 1.60
CA VAL A 126 20.43 -2.54 1.85
C VAL A 126 21.27 -3.77 1.48
N PHE A 127 20.78 -4.98 1.77
CA PHE A 127 21.52 -6.21 1.50
C PHE A 127 21.36 -6.72 0.07
N PHE A 128 20.17 -6.55 -0.52
CA PHE A 128 19.82 -7.14 -1.81
C PHE A 128 19.83 -6.14 -2.97
N ALA A 129 19.87 -4.81 -2.75
CA ALA A 129 19.93 -3.82 -3.83
C ALA A 129 21.02 -4.11 -4.89
N PRO A 130 22.25 -4.52 -4.53
CA PRO A 130 23.27 -4.83 -5.53
C PRO A 130 22.90 -6.04 -6.41
N LEU A 131 22.31 -7.07 -5.80
CA LEU A 131 21.86 -8.27 -6.50
C LEU A 131 20.66 -7.96 -7.40
N LEU A 132 19.71 -7.17 -6.90
CA LEU A 132 18.52 -6.76 -7.61
C LEU A 132 18.85 -5.88 -8.82
N ALA A 133 19.81 -4.98 -8.70
CA ALA A 133 20.29 -4.17 -9.81
C ALA A 133 20.89 -5.03 -10.93
N GLN A 134 21.67 -6.07 -10.58
CA GLN A 134 22.23 -7.01 -11.57
C GLN A 134 21.12 -7.81 -12.27
N LEU A 135 20.16 -8.32 -11.49
CA LEU A 135 19.02 -9.06 -12.02
C LEU A 135 18.18 -8.20 -12.98
N ALA A 136 17.92 -6.95 -12.62
CA ALA A 136 17.19 -5.99 -13.46
C ALA A 136 17.85 -5.77 -14.84
N TYR A 137 19.19 -5.79 -14.92
CA TYR A 137 19.89 -5.70 -16.22
C TYR A 137 19.71 -6.95 -17.10
N GLU A 138 19.43 -8.11 -16.51
CA GLU A 138 19.24 -9.38 -17.23
C GLU A 138 17.77 -9.62 -17.63
N PHE A 139 16.83 -8.80 -17.16
CA PHE A 139 15.41 -8.93 -17.52
C PHE A 139 15.18 -8.68 -19.01
N GLY A 140 14.81 -9.74 -19.73
CA GLY A 140 14.44 -9.72 -21.13
C GLY A 140 12.94 -9.88 -21.35
N GLN A 141 12.55 -9.96 -22.62
CA GLN A 141 11.16 -10.17 -23.03
C GLN A 141 10.52 -11.44 -22.40
N PRO A 142 11.23 -12.60 -22.30
CA PRO A 142 10.67 -13.79 -21.67
C PRO A 142 10.36 -13.59 -20.18
N GLU A 143 11.22 -12.90 -19.44
CA GLU A 143 11.05 -12.65 -18.02
C GLU A 143 9.87 -11.70 -17.76
N TYR A 144 9.71 -10.65 -18.59
CA TYR A 144 8.52 -9.79 -18.54
C TYR A 144 7.22 -10.56 -18.86
N PHE A 145 7.25 -11.48 -19.82
CA PHE A 145 6.10 -12.34 -20.11
C PHE A 145 5.77 -13.26 -18.92
N ALA A 146 6.79 -13.89 -18.32
CA ALA A 146 6.61 -14.75 -17.14
C ALA A 146 6.04 -13.96 -15.96
N LEU A 147 6.53 -12.73 -15.73
CA LEU A 147 5.99 -11.82 -14.71
C LEU A 147 4.51 -11.47 -14.97
N ALA A 148 4.13 -11.19 -16.22
CA ALA A 148 2.74 -10.89 -16.55
C ALA A 148 1.82 -12.10 -16.26
N ILE A 149 2.25 -13.31 -16.62
CA ILE A 149 1.51 -14.55 -16.31
C ILE A 149 1.44 -14.78 -14.80
N PHE A 150 2.53 -14.53 -14.08
CA PHE A 150 2.60 -14.64 -12.63
C PHE A 150 1.61 -13.69 -11.95
N GLY A 151 1.59 -12.42 -12.34
CA GLY A 151 0.63 -11.44 -11.82
C GLY A 151 -0.82 -11.81 -12.12
N LEU A 152 -1.12 -12.31 -13.33
CA LEU A 152 -2.46 -12.80 -13.68
C LEU A 152 -2.87 -14.04 -12.86
N THR A 153 -1.95 -14.95 -12.56
CA THR A 153 -2.23 -16.11 -11.71
C THR A 153 -2.43 -15.71 -10.25
N MET A 154 -1.66 -14.74 -9.76
CA MET A 154 -1.87 -14.15 -8.44
C MET A 154 -3.23 -13.47 -8.35
N LEU A 155 -3.61 -12.66 -9.34
CA LEU A 155 -4.93 -12.04 -9.43
C LEU A 155 -6.06 -13.06 -9.32
N ALA A 156 -5.94 -14.20 -10.02
CA ALA A 156 -6.94 -15.27 -9.95
C ALA A 156 -7.08 -15.89 -8.54
N SER A 157 -5.99 -15.87 -7.75
CA SER A 157 -5.92 -16.49 -6.42
C SER A 157 -6.33 -15.57 -5.25
N ILE A 158 -6.53 -14.27 -5.48
CA ILE A 158 -6.81 -13.28 -4.42
C ILE A 158 -8.30 -13.28 -4.03
N GLY A 159 -8.59 -13.32 -2.73
CA GLY A 159 -9.93 -13.10 -2.16
C GLY A 159 -10.79 -14.36 -1.96
N ASP A 160 -11.92 -14.20 -1.27
CA ASP A 160 -12.92 -15.25 -1.07
C ASP A 160 -13.90 -15.27 -2.24
N GLY A 161 -13.68 -16.17 -3.19
CA GLY A 161 -14.55 -16.26 -4.37
C GLY A 161 -14.16 -17.36 -5.34
N SER A 162 -14.93 -17.49 -6.42
CA SER A 162 -14.55 -18.35 -7.53
C SER A 162 -13.44 -17.67 -8.33
N PRO A 163 -12.34 -18.36 -8.68
CA PRO A 163 -11.27 -17.83 -9.52
C PRO A 163 -11.78 -17.19 -10.82
N ILE A 164 -12.92 -17.68 -11.33
CA ILE A 164 -13.54 -17.12 -12.53
C ILE A 164 -14.07 -15.70 -12.32
N LYS A 165 -14.58 -15.36 -11.12
CA LYS A 165 -15.04 -14.01 -10.80
C LYS A 165 -13.87 -13.04 -10.73
N ASN A 166 -12.75 -13.49 -10.16
CA ASN A 166 -11.52 -12.71 -10.09
C ASN A 166 -10.96 -12.44 -11.49
N LEU A 167 -10.96 -13.45 -12.37
CA LEU A 167 -10.55 -13.29 -13.76
C LEU A 167 -11.50 -12.39 -14.56
N ILE A 168 -12.81 -12.45 -14.34
CA ILE A 168 -13.78 -11.55 -14.98
C ILE A 168 -13.54 -10.10 -14.54
N ALA A 169 -13.34 -9.87 -13.24
CA ALA A 169 -13.00 -8.55 -12.71
C ALA A 169 -11.65 -8.05 -13.27
N GLY A 170 -10.67 -8.95 -13.40
CA GLY A 170 -9.40 -8.68 -14.06
C GLY A 170 -9.55 -8.27 -15.51
N ALA A 171 -10.31 -9.04 -16.30
CA ALA A 171 -10.58 -8.74 -17.70
C ALA A 171 -11.30 -7.39 -17.86
N PHE A 172 -12.22 -7.05 -16.95
CA PHE A 172 -12.86 -5.75 -16.92
C PHE A 172 -11.87 -4.63 -16.59
N GLY A 173 -10.96 -4.83 -15.63
CA GLY A 173 -9.88 -3.89 -15.33
C GLY A 173 -8.93 -3.67 -16.52
N ILE A 174 -8.56 -4.73 -17.23
CA ILE A 174 -7.76 -4.65 -18.46
C ILE A 174 -8.51 -3.84 -19.51
N LEU A 175 -9.81 -4.08 -19.71
CA LEU A 175 -10.62 -3.31 -20.65
C LEU A 175 -10.61 -1.81 -20.33
N ILE A 176 -10.75 -1.43 -19.05
CA ILE A 176 -10.62 -0.02 -18.62
C ILE A 176 -9.22 0.52 -18.91
N SER A 177 -8.17 -0.25 -18.67
CA SER A 177 -6.78 0.16 -18.93
C SER A 177 -6.46 0.39 -20.41
N THR A 178 -7.28 -0.14 -21.33
CA THR A 178 -7.11 0.10 -22.77
C THR A 178 -7.63 1.45 -23.25
N ILE A 179 -8.31 2.22 -22.39
CA ILE A 179 -8.77 3.58 -22.69
C ILE A 179 -7.55 4.52 -22.69
N GLY A 180 -7.36 5.26 -23.78
CA GLY A 180 -6.27 6.22 -23.97
C GLY A 180 -5.40 5.93 -25.18
N LYS A 181 -4.24 6.58 -25.26
CA LYS A 181 -3.28 6.35 -26.35
C LYS A 181 -2.48 5.07 -26.14
N ASP A 182 -2.42 4.26 -27.19
CA ASP A 182 -1.52 3.11 -27.23
C ASP A 182 -0.05 3.57 -27.28
N PHE A 183 0.77 3.08 -26.34
CA PHE A 183 2.18 3.49 -26.21
C PHE A 183 3.04 3.19 -27.45
N MET A 184 2.71 2.15 -28.21
CA MET A 184 3.48 1.71 -29.38
C MET A 184 3.06 2.41 -30.66
N THR A 185 1.76 2.57 -30.86
CA THR A 185 1.17 3.02 -32.12
C THR A 185 0.65 4.45 -32.06
N SER A 186 0.56 5.06 -30.87
CA SER A 186 -0.01 6.40 -30.63
C SER A 186 -1.47 6.56 -31.09
N ILE A 187 -2.17 5.46 -31.35
CA ILE A 187 -3.59 5.45 -31.75
C ILE A 187 -4.44 5.64 -30.48
N ASP A 188 -5.38 6.58 -30.53
CA ASP A 188 -6.38 6.77 -29.49
C ASP A 188 -7.39 5.61 -29.47
N ARG A 189 -7.55 4.97 -28.31
CA ARG A 189 -8.52 3.90 -28.08
C ARG A 189 -9.55 4.37 -27.07
N PHE A 190 -10.84 4.28 -27.43
CA PHE A 190 -11.96 4.58 -26.52
C PHE A 190 -11.91 5.98 -25.86
N THR A 191 -11.30 6.98 -26.51
CA THR A 191 -11.23 8.36 -26.00
C THR A 191 -12.50 9.15 -26.32
N PHE A 192 -13.30 8.71 -27.30
CA PHE A 192 -14.59 9.31 -27.70
C PHE A 192 -14.53 10.83 -27.97
N GLY A 193 -13.36 11.36 -28.33
CA GLY A 193 -13.15 12.80 -28.57
C GLY A 193 -12.96 13.66 -27.30
N ILE A 194 -12.84 13.03 -26.13
CA ILE A 194 -12.54 13.69 -24.85
C ILE A 194 -11.02 13.67 -24.65
N ASN A 195 -10.39 14.84 -24.57
CA ASN A 195 -8.93 14.97 -24.48
C ASN A 195 -8.37 14.38 -23.18
N GLU A 196 -9.12 14.49 -22.08
CA GLU A 196 -8.74 13.95 -20.77
C GLU A 196 -8.62 12.42 -20.80
N LEU A 197 -9.37 11.74 -21.69
CA LEU A 197 -9.27 10.30 -21.86
C LEU A 197 -8.06 9.87 -22.69
N SER A 198 -7.37 10.78 -23.40
CA SER A 198 -6.16 10.42 -24.14
C SER A 198 -4.99 10.04 -23.24
N GLU A 199 -4.94 10.53 -22.00
CA GLU A 199 -4.00 10.08 -20.97
C GLU A 199 -4.43 8.76 -20.30
N GLY A 200 -5.62 8.26 -20.64
CA GLY A 200 -6.25 7.09 -20.05
C GLY A 200 -6.88 7.36 -18.69
N ILE A 201 -7.49 6.32 -18.11
CA ILE A 201 -8.09 6.43 -16.78
C ILE A 201 -7.05 6.06 -15.72
N GLY A 202 -6.68 7.04 -14.90
CA GLY A 202 -5.71 6.83 -13.83
C GLY A 202 -6.14 5.75 -12.83
N PHE A 203 -5.19 4.93 -12.39
CA PHE A 203 -5.42 3.84 -11.43
C PHE A 203 -6.04 4.33 -10.11
N ILE A 204 -5.58 5.48 -9.59
CA ILE A 204 -6.05 6.03 -8.32
C ILE A 204 -7.56 6.40 -8.38
N PRO A 205 -8.04 7.20 -9.36
CA PRO A 205 -9.46 7.44 -9.57
C PRO A 205 -10.31 6.16 -9.65
N VAL A 206 -9.84 5.14 -10.38
CA VAL A 206 -10.57 3.86 -10.52
C VAL A 206 -10.75 3.18 -9.18
N VAL A 207 -9.66 2.99 -8.43
CA VAL A 207 -9.71 2.30 -7.14
C VAL A 207 -10.57 3.07 -6.14
N VAL A 208 -10.33 4.38 -5.98
CA VAL A 208 -11.10 5.21 -5.04
C VAL A 208 -12.58 5.25 -5.42
N GLY A 209 -12.89 5.41 -6.71
CA GLY A 209 -14.27 5.41 -7.20
C GLY A 209 -14.99 4.08 -6.98
N LEU A 210 -14.34 2.95 -7.29
CA LEU A 210 -14.92 1.62 -7.06
C LEU A 210 -15.18 1.36 -5.58
N PHE A 211 -14.25 1.71 -4.69
CA PHE A 211 -14.45 1.59 -3.25
C PHE A 211 -15.59 2.48 -2.75
N ALA A 212 -15.63 3.75 -3.18
CA ALA A 212 -16.67 4.69 -2.77
C ALA A 212 -18.07 4.24 -3.25
N ILE A 213 -18.19 3.77 -4.49
CA ILE A 213 -19.46 3.26 -5.04
C ILE A 213 -19.87 1.97 -4.33
N SER A 214 -18.93 1.04 -4.10
CA SER A 214 -19.20 -0.20 -3.37
C SER A 214 -19.71 0.07 -1.95
N GLU A 215 -19.09 1.03 -1.25
CA GLU A 215 -19.51 1.45 0.08
C GLU A 215 -20.87 2.13 0.04
N MET A 216 -21.11 3.05 -0.90
CA MET A 216 -22.41 3.72 -1.07
C MET A 216 -23.53 2.69 -1.28
N LEU A 217 -23.33 1.71 -2.16
CA LEU A 217 -24.30 0.64 -2.41
C LEU A 217 -24.53 -0.20 -1.16
N THR A 218 -23.48 -0.56 -0.43
CA THR A 218 -23.59 -1.32 0.84
C THR A 218 -24.36 -0.52 1.89
N GLN A 219 -24.03 0.75 2.10
CA GLN A 219 -24.72 1.63 3.04
C GLN A 219 -26.18 1.89 2.65
N SER A 220 -26.50 1.91 1.36
CA SER A 220 -27.88 2.03 0.89
C SER A 220 -28.78 0.85 1.30
N THR A 221 -28.19 -0.29 1.68
CA THR A 221 -28.91 -1.43 2.27
C THR A 221 -29.09 -1.34 3.79
N LEU A 222 -28.45 -0.36 4.43
CA LEU A 222 -28.39 -0.14 5.89
C LEU A 222 -29.13 1.13 6.33
N LEU A 223 -30.06 1.65 5.52
CA LEU A 223 -30.73 2.95 5.67
C LEU A 223 -31.40 3.18 7.05
N ASP A 224 -31.73 2.12 7.80
CA ASP A 224 -32.33 2.21 9.14
C ASP A 224 -31.32 2.24 10.30
N GLN A 225 -30.01 2.21 10.03
CA GLN A 225 -28.99 2.27 11.10
C GLN A 225 -28.57 3.71 11.40
N VAL A 226 -28.95 4.18 12.59
CA VAL A 226 -28.41 5.43 13.17
C VAL A 226 -26.91 5.27 13.30
N PHE A 227 -26.13 6.01 12.48
CA PHE A 227 -24.68 6.13 12.63
C PHE A 227 -24.39 6.67 14.02
N LYS A 228 -24.12 5.77 14.98
CA LYS A 228 -23.42 6.14 16.20
C LYS A 228 -22.04 6.58 15.73
N ARG A 229 -21.79 7.91 15.71
CA ARG A 229 -20.42 8.44 15.67
C ARG A 229 -19.59 7.55 16.57
N VAL A 230 -18.56 6.92 16.01
CA VAL A 230 -17.63 6.07 16.76
C VAL A 230 -17.17 6.92 17.92
N ALA A 231 -17.75 6.68 19.09
CA ALA A 231 -17.32 7.35 20.29
C ALA A 231 -15.87 6.88 20.43
N LEU A 232 -14.93 7.83 20.43
CA LEU A 232 -13.54 7.62 20.83
C LEU A 232 -13.54 7.24 22.31
N LYS A 233 -14.12 6.08 22.66
CA LYS A 233 -14.04 5.48 23.97
C LYS A 233 -12.58 5.07 24.10
N ALA A 234 -11.87 5.79 24.96
CA ALA A 234 -10.51 5.54 25.45
C ALA A 234 -9.68 4.64 24.53
N VAL A 235 -8.84 5.26 23.67
CA VAL A 235 -7.93 4.62 22.70
C VAL A 235 -7.30 3.36 23.30
N LYS A 236 -7.95 2.20 23.10
CA LYS A 236 -7.46 0.93 23.59
C LYS A 236 -6.39 0.48 22.62
N LEU A 237 -5.14 0.81 22.94
CA LEU A 237 -3.99 0.41 22.13
C LEU A 237 -3.87 -1.12 22.06
N PRO A 238 -3.16 -1.66 21.06
CA PRO A 238 -2.91 -3.08 20.97
C PRO A 238 -2.28 -3.63 22.25
N SER A 239 -2.80 -4.76 22.71
CA SER A 239 -2.30 -5.44 23.90
C SER A 239 -1.06 -6.27 23.58
N LEU A 240 -0.29 -6.65 24.60
CA LEU A 240 0.82 -7.60 24.46
C LEU A 240 0.38 -8.94 23.83
N ASN A 241 -0.88 -9.33 24.04
CA ASN A 241 -1.45 -10.52 23.43
C ASN A 241 -1.69 -10.34 21.93
N ASP A 242 -2.06 -9.14 21.48
CA ASP A 242 -2.20 -8.82 20.06
C ASP A 242 -0.85 -8.94 19.34
N TYR A 243 0.22 -8.44 19.95
CA TYR A 243 1.57 -8.60 19.40
C TYR A 243 2.03 -10.06 19.38
N LYS A 244 1.76 -10.83 20.43
CA LYS A 244 2.05 -12.28 20.48
C LYS A 244 1.25 -13.09 19.46
N LEU A 245 0.05 -12.64 19.09
CA LEU A 245 -0.76 -13.28 18.06
C LEU A 245 -0.21 -12.95 16.66
N THR A 246 0.17 -11.69 16.45
CA THR A 246 0.43 -11.15 15.10
C THR A 246 1.90 -11.19 14.66
N TRP A 247 2.88 -11.39 15.55
CA TRP A 247 4.30 -11.30 15.18
C TRP A 247 4.72 -12.24 14.03
N LYS A 248 4.17 -13.47 13.99
CA LYS A 248 4.43 -14.43 12.89
C LYS A 248 3.84 -13.91 11.58
N THR A 249 2.64 -13.36 11.65
CA THR A 249 1.94 -12.76 10.52
C THR A 249 2.72 -11.56 9.98
N ILE A 250 3.18 -10.66 10.85
CA ILE A 250 4.01 -9.51 10.46
C ILE A 250 5.30 -9.98 9.78
N LEU A 251 6.02 -10.94 10.36
CA LEU A 251 7.28 -11.41 9.80
C LEU A 251 7.10 -12.06 8.42
N ARG A 252 6.12 -12.96 8.28
CA ARG A 252 5.81 -13.60 6.99
C ARG A 252 5.36 -12.57 5.97
N SER A 253 4.42 -11.70 6.33
CA SER A 253 3.88 -10.68 5.43
C SER A 253 4.95 -9.66 5.03
N SER A 254 5.92 -9.37 5.91
CA SER A 254 7.07 -8.55 5.53
C SER A 254 7.94 -9.23 4.48
N GLY A 255 8.20 -10.53 4.60
CA GLY A 255 8.89 -11.30 3.57
C GLY A 255 8.14 -11.32 2.23
N ILE A 256 6.83 -11.56 2.27
CA ILE A 256 5.95 -11.51 1.09
C ILE A 256 5.98 -10.11 0.45
N GLY A 257 5.83 -9.06 1.25
CA GLY A 257 5.80 -7.69 0.78
C GLY A 257 7.13 -7.27 0.15
N SER A 258 8.26 -7.61 0.77
CA SER A 258 9.57 -7.33 0.18
C SER A 258 9.81 -8.11 -1.12
N PHE A 259 9.38 -9.38 -1.20
CA PHE A 259 9.47 -10.16 -2.43
C PHE A 259 8.61 -9.56 -3.56
N ILE A 260 7.34 -9.24 -3.27
CA ILE A 260 6.43 -8.64 -4.26
C ILE A 260 6.88 -7.24 -4.65
N GLY A 261 7.37 -6.45 -3.69
CA GLY A 261 7.85 -5.09 -3.95
C GLY A 261 9.03 -5.05 -4.91
N ILE A 262 9.84 -6.11 -4.97
CA ILE A 262 10.93 -6.25 -5.95
C ILE A 262 10.39 -6.49 -7.36
N LEU A 263 9.21 -7.11 -7.49
CA LEU A 263 8.64 -7.42 -8.78
C LEU A 263 8.14 -6.13 -9.45
N PRO A 264 8.54 -5.87 -10.71
CA PRO A 264 8.05 -4.71 -11.44
C PRO A 264 6.52 -4.76 -11.55
N ALA A 265 5.89 -3.59 -11.45
CA ALA A 265 4.45 -3.34 -11.62
C ALA A 265 3.48 -3.91 -10.56
N GLU A 266 3.86 -4.88 -9.72
CA GLU A 266 2.94 -5.51 -8.73
C GLU A 266 2.73 -4.67 -7.46
N GLY A 267 3.76 -3.94 -7.01
CA GLY A 267 3.68 -2.86 -6.01
C GLY A 267 3.05 -3.21 -4.64
N GLY A 268 2.78 -2.16 -3.83
CA GLY A 268 2.26 -2.31 -2.47
C GLY A 268 0.81 -2.84 -2.39
N THR A 269 0.00 -2.64 -3.43
CA THR A 269 -1.40 -3.06 -3.45
C THR A 269 -1.54 -4.58 -3.49
N VAL A 270 -0.84 -5.24 -4.40
CA VAL A 270 -0.87 -6.70 -4.49
C VAL A 270 -0.21 -7.31 -3.26
N ALA A 271 0.91 -6.74 -2.80
CA ALA A 271 1.57 -7.13 -1.56
C ALA A 271 0.60 -7.14 -0.37
N SER A 272 -0.17 -6.06 -0.20
CA SER A 272 -1.17 -5.93 0.87
C SER A 272 -2.27 -6.99 0.79
N LEU A 273 -2.84 -7.22 -0.40
CA LEU A 273 -3.91 -8.21 -0.62
C LEU A 273 -3.44 -9.65 -0.36
N ILE A 274 -2.21 -9.97 -0.76
CA ILE A 274 -1.62 -11.29 -0.51
C ILE A 274 -1.20 -11.45 0.93
N GLY A 275 -0.62 -10.40 1.54
CA GLY A 275 -0.34 -10.35 2.97
C GLY A 275 -1.59 -10.61 3.81
N TYR A 276 -2.73 -10.05 3.42
CA TYR A 276 -4.03 -10.31 4.02
C TYR A 276 -4.51 -11.76 3.78
N SER A 277 -4.43 -12.23 2.54
CA SER A 277 -4.89 -13.59 2.18
C SER A 277 -4.10 -14.68 2.89
N GLU A 278 -2.77 -14.54 2.97
CA GLU A 278 -1.91 -15.46 3.72
C GLU A 278 -2.07 -15.30 5.24
N ALA A 279 -2.36 -14.10 5.75
CA ALA A 279 -2.79 -13.92 7.14
C ALA A 279 -4.04 -14.77 7.44
N LYS A 280 -5.04 -14.71 6.57
CA LYS A 280 -6.26 -15.51 6.69
C LYS A 280 -5.99 -17.01 6.63
N ARG A 281 -5.24 -17.45 5.62
CA ARG A 281 -4.96 -18.87 5.36
C ARG A 281 -4.30 -19.59 6.53
N TRP A 282 -3.45 -18.89 7.26
CA TRP A 282 -2.69 -19.46 8.38
C TRP A 282 -3.23 -19.09 9.75
N SER A 283 -4.27 -18.25 9.80
CA SER A 283 -4.92 -17.93 11.06
C SER A 283 -5.61 -19.16 11.63
N LYS A 284 -5.64 -19.25 12.96
CA LYS A 284 -6.47 -20.23 13.67
C LYS A 284 -7.96 -19.88 13.64
N LYS A 285 -8.30 -18.66 13.22
CA LYS A 285 -9.65 -18.09 13.19
C LYS A 285 -9.93 -17.36 11.86
N PRO A 286 -9.90 -18.06 10.72
CA PRO A 286 -10.17 -17.45 9.41
C PRO A 286 -11.57 -16.80 9.31
N GLU A 287 -12.52 -17.20 10.15
CA GLU A 287 -13.88 -16.68 10.24
C GLU A 287 -14.00 -15.25 10.81
N GLU A 288 -12.95 -14.75 11.47
CA GLU A 288 -12.90 -13.38 12.02
C GLU A 288 -12.50 -12.35 10.94
N PHE A 289 -11.93 -12.78 9.81
CA PHE A 289 -11.51 -11.91 8.70
C PHE A 289 -12.72 -11.33 7.96
N GLY A 290 -12.65 -10.05 7.60
CA GLY A 290 -13.78 -9.28 7.09
C GLY A 290 -14.77 -8.84 8.19
N LYS A 291 -14.54 -9.25 9.44
CA LYS A 291 -15.36 -8.89 10.61
C LYS A 291 -14.56 -8.21 11.69
N GLY A 292 -13.28 -7.91 11.46
CA GLY A 292 -12.40 -7.25 12.42
C GLY A 292 -11.31 -8.15 13.00
N SER A 293 -10.63 -8.94 12.17
CA SER A 293 -9.43 -9.69 12.54
C SER A 293 -8.21 -8.77 12.66
N ILE A 294 -7.53 -8.82 13.81
CA ILE A 294 -6.28 -8.07 14.01
C ILE A 294 -5.13 -8.61 13.16
N GLU A 295 -5.17 -9.90 12.83
CA GLU A 295 -4.19 -10.54 11.93
C GLU A 295 -4.34 -10.06 10.49
N GLY A 296 -5.57 -9.74 10.05
CA GLY A 296 -5.83 -9.16 8.72
C GLY A 296 -5.15 -7.81 8.55
N ILE A 297 -5.31 -6.90 9.53
CA ILE A 297 -4.63 -5.60 9.56
C ILE A 297 -3.11 -5.79 9.60
N ALA A 298 -2.62 -6.67 10.47
CA ALA A 298 -1.19 -6.92 10.62
C ALA A 298 -0.56 -7.45 9.33
N GLY A 299 -1.24 -8.37 8.65
CA GLY A 299 -0.77 -8.98 7.41
C GLY A 299 -0.78 -8.03 6.23
N ALA A 300 -1.86 -7.26 6.06
CA ALA A 300 -1.99 -6.26 5.00
C ALA A 300 -0.93 -5.16 5.13
N GLU A 301 -0.86 -4.52 6.30
CA GLU A 301 0.00 -3.35 6.52
C GLU A 301 1.50 -3.70 6.59
N ALA A 302 1.86 -4.87 7.12
CA ALA A 302 3.24 -5.33 7.09
C ALA A 302 3.71 -5.58 5.65
N ALA A 303 2.90 -6.23 4.81
CA ALA A 303 3.25 -6.48 3.42
C ALA A 303 3.27 -5.19 2.59
N ASN A 304 2.29 -4.31 2.80
CA ASN A 304 2.21 -3.00 2.16
C ASN A 304 3.50 -2.19 2.36
N ASN A 305 3.91 -1.95 3.61
CA ASN A 305 5.11 -1.18 3.87
C ASN A 305 6.42 -1.95 3.62
N ALA A 306 6.40 -3.28 3.68
CA ALA A 306 7.56 -4.09 3.29
C ALA A 306 7.86 -4.06 1.77
N ALA A 307 6.88 -3.70 0.94
CA ALA A 307 7.05 -3.53 -0.49
C ALA A 307 7.72 -2.19 -0.87
N THR A 308 7.75 -1.21 0.05
CA THR A 308 8.19 0.17 -0.28
C THR A 308 9.64 0.27 -0.73
N GLY A 309 10.56 -0.47 -0.09
CA GLY A 309 11.97 -0.52 -0.48
C GLY A 309 12.19 -1.24 -1.80
N GLY A 310 11.43 -2.31 -2.07
CA GLY A 310 11.45 -2.98 -3.38
C GLY A 310 10.99 -2.06 -4.50
N ALA A 311 9.95 -1.25 -4.25
CA ALA A 311 9.44 -0.27 -5.22
C ALA A 311 10.42 0.88 -5.52
N MET A 312 11.49 1.03 -4.74
CA MET A 312 12.57 1.99 -4.99
C MET A 312 13.72 1.39 -5.80
N VAL A 313 13.67 0.10 -6.12
CA VAL A 313 14.64 -0.54 -7.01
C VAL A 313 14.38 -0.02 -8.43
N PRO A 314 15.41 0.46 -9.15
CA PRO A 314 15.22 0.93 -10.52
C PRO A 314 14.71 -0.20 -11.41
N THR A 315 13.60 0.05 -12.10
CA THR A 315 13.02 -0.82 -13.14
C THR A 315 13.18 -0.18 -14.51
#